data_AF-Q8A115-F1
#
_entry.id   AF-Q8A115-F1
#
_cell.length_a   1.000
_cell.length_b   1.000
_cell.length_c   1.000
_cell.angle_alpha   90.00
_cell.angle_beta   90.00
_cell.angle_gamma   90.00
#
_symmetry.space_group_name_H-M   'P 1'
#
loop_
_entity.id
_entity.type
_entity.pdbx_description
1 polymer ?
#
loop_
_entity_poly.entity_id
_entity_poly.type
_entity_poly.pdbx_seq_one_letter_code
_entity_poly.pdbx_strand_id
1 'polypeptide(L)'
;MKKLLFLLCVVVAGSMFYSCEKDNLEGPDAIFAGELRDRKTGELIQQEISDGSRVYFIEQGWGDNPPVQNMVVKKDGTFYNGMIFSGDYKIILNRGNYVPLDTLDMKIKPGKNYQVFEVNPYLRIIEPEISVIGRKVVAKFKLEQVTSNEVYRISLFAHSHIDVSNKLNIVNRTEELNRSITDGEAFELSINLEDYTSTLVPGKSYYFRIGAQSHGSETKYNYSASVQLDI
;
A
#
# COMPACT_ATOMS: atom_id res chain seq x y z
N MET A 1 24.32 -60.65 34.16
CA MET A 1 24.60 -59.91 32.92
C MET A 1 23.41 -59.91 31.94
N LYS A 2 22.89 -61.06 31.49
CA LYS A 2 21.76 -61.11 30.52
C LYS A 2 20.48 -60.39 30.97
N LYS A 3 20.11 -60.49 32.25
CA LYS A 3 18.94 -59.78 32.81
C LYS A 3 19.11 -58.26 32.89
N LEU A 4 20.33 -57.78 33.12
CA LEU A 4 20.64 -56.35 33.19
C LEU A 4 20.66 -55.73 31.79
N LEU A 5 21.18 -56.49 30.80
CA LEU A 5 21.16 -56.10 29.39
C LEU A 5 19.72 -56.03 28.85
N PHE A 6 18.86 -56.98 29.23
CA PHE A 6 17.44 -56.98 28.88
C PHE A 6 16.70 -55.78 29.48
N LEU A 7 16.96 -55.47 30.76
CA LEU A 7 16.38 -54.30 31.43
C LEU A 7 16.80 -52.98 30.74
N LEU A 8 18.08 -52.89 30.34
CA LEU A 8 18.60 -51.74 29.60
C LEU A 8 17.94 -51.59 28.23
N CYS A 9 17.75 -52.69 27.50
CA CYS A 9 17.05 -52.68 26.21
C CYS A 9 15.58 -52.26 26.34
N VAL A 10 14.89 -52.66 27.41
CA VAL A 10 13.49 -52.25 27.66
C VAL A 10 13.39 -50.77 28.01
N VAL A 11 14.34 -50.23 28.80
CA VAL A 11 14.38 -48.79 29.12
C VAL A 11 14.69 -47.94 27.88
N VAL A 12 15.65 -48.37 27.05
CA VAL A 12 16.00 -47.67 25.80
C VAL A 12 14.83 -47.73 24.81
N ALA A 13 14.20 -48.89 24.62
CA ALA A 13 13.02 -49.02 23.76
C ALA A 13 11.82 -48.21 24.27
N GLY A 14 11.61 -48.13 25.60
CA GLY A 14 10.58 -47.30 26.22
C GLY A 14 10.81 -45.80 26.04
N SER A 15 12.07 -45.36 26.07
CA SER A 15 12.43 -43.95 25.84
C SER A 15 12.27 -43.49 24.38
N MET A 16 12.28 -44.41 23.42
CA MET A 16 12.05 -44.08 22.00
C MET A 16 10.59 -43.71 21.67
N PHE A 17 9.64 -43.99 22.57
CA PHE A 17 8.22 -43.61 22.40
C PHE A 17 7.85 -42.26 23.05
N TYR A 18 8.75 -41.65 23.82
CA TYR A 18 8.50 -40.36 24.48
C TYR A 18 8.80 -39.14 23.60
N SER A 19 9.39 -39.33 22.42
CA SER A 19 9.81 -38.23 21.53
C SER A 19 8.82 -37.88 20.41
N CYS A 20 7.59 -38.37 20.49
CA CYS A 20 6.52 -38.03 19.53
C CYS A 20 5.43 -37.18 20.20
N GLU A 21 5.81 -36.10 20.90
CA GLU A 21 4.86 -35.00 21.00
C GLU A 21 4.70 -34.41 19.60
N LYS A 22 3.45 -34.32 19.15
CA LYS A 22 3.10 -33.67 17.90
C LYS A 22 3.44 -32.19 18.06
N ASP A 23 4.54 -31.75 17.47
CA ASP A 23 4.94 -30.34 17.39
C ASP A 23 3.99 -29.59 16.43
N ASN A 24 2.73 -29.48 16.85
CA ASN A 24 1.68 -28.80 16.12
C ASN A 24 1.40 -27.49 16.85
N LEU A 25 2.29 -26.52 16.71
CA LEU A 25 1.85 -25.14 16.83
C LEU A 25 0.77 -24.91 15.77
N GLU A 26 -0.44 -24.58 16.22
CA GLU A 26 -1.50 -24.20 15.29
C GLU A 26 -1.00 -23.01 14.47
N GLY A 27 -1.18 -23.09 13.15
CA GLY A 27 -0.83 -22.00 12.26
C GLY A 27 -1.78 -20.81 12.42
N PRO A 28 -1.55 -19.71 11.69
CA PRO A 28 -2.46 -18.56 11.67
C PRO A 28 -3.91 -18.98 11.37
N ASP A 29 -4.84 -18.53 12.18
CA ASP A 29 -6.26 -18.92 12.19
C ASP A 29 -7.20 -17.79 11.73
N ALA A 30 -6.65 -16.62 11.37
CA ALA A 30 -7.41 -15.44 11.00
C ALA A 30 -6.96 -14.82 9.67
N ILE A 31 -7.90 -14.08 9.08
CA ILE A 31 -7.70 -13.20 7.94
C ILE A 31 -8.00 -11.78 8.41
N PHE A 32 -7.13 -10.84 8.06
CA PHE A 32 -7.37 -9.41 8.25
C PHE A 32 -7.29 -8.69 6.91
N ALA A 33 -8.41 -8.10 6.50
CA ALA A 33 -8.53 -7.35 5.27
C ALA A 33 -9.20 -6.00 5.54
N GLY A 34 -9.12 -5.09 4.57
CA GLY A 34 -9.76 -3.81 4.74
C GLY A 34 -9.42 -2.79 3.66
N GLU A 35 -9.79 -1.56 3.95
CA GLU A 35 -9.76 -0.43 3.03
C GLU A 35 -9.28 0.83 3.72
N LEU A 36 -8.51 1.64 3.00
CA LEU A 36 -8.29 3.05 3.34
C LEU A 36 -9.26 3.89 2.51
N ARG A 37 -10.16 4.61 3.17
CA ARG A 37 -11.15 5.49 2.53
C ARG A 37 -10.94 6.93 2.92
N ASP A 38 -11.16 7.83 1.97
CA ASP A 38 -11.22 9.26 2.22
C ASP A 38 -12.45 9.56 3.08
N ARG A 39 -12.24 10.19 4.24
CA ARG A 39 -13.32 10.57 5.17
C ARG A 39 -14.37 11.49 4.53
N LYS A 40 -13.99 12.33 3.56
CA LYS A 40 -14.90 13.30 2.92
C LYS A 40 -15.71 12.65 1.80
N THR A 41 -15.07 11.88 0.92
CA THR A 41 -15.72 11.38 -0.31
C THR A 41 -16.17 9.92 -0.20
N GLY A 42 -15.64 9.17 0.77
CA GLY A 42 -15.83 7.72 0.90
C GLY A 42 -15.08 6.90 -0.16
N GLU A 43 -14.33 7.54 -1.07
CA GLU A 43 -13.56 6.86 -2.10
C GLU A 43 -12.31 6.18 -1.53
N LEU A 44 -11.82 5.15 -2.20
CA LEU A 44 -10.59 4.49 -1.79
C LEU A 44 -9.36 5.37 -2.06
N ILE A 45 -8.40 5.34 -1.13
CA ILE A 45 -7.15 6.09 -1.26
C ILE A 45 -6.19 5.35 -2.21
N GLN A 46 -6.13 5.85 -3.44
CA GLN A 46 -5.16 5.43 -4.45
C GLN A 46 -3.72 5.71 -4.00
N GLN A 47 -2.83 4.75 -4.23
CA GLN A 47 -1.43 4.79 -3.82
C GLN A 47 -0.54 3.94 -4.74
N GLU A 48 0.75 3.88 -4.44
CA GLU A 48 1.69 2.96 -5.10
C GLU A 48 2.01 1.75 -4.22
N ILE A 49 2.60 0.68 -4.78
CA ILE A 49 2.83 -0.56 -4.03
C ILE A 49 4.21 -0.56 -3.34
N SER A 50 5.27 -0.14 -4.04
CA SER A 50 6.64 -0.26 -3.53
C SER A 50 6.92 0.64 -2.33
N ASP A 51 6.50 1.91 -2.44
CA ASP A 51 6.66 2.92 -1.40
C ASP A 51 5.31 3.53 -1.01
N GLY A 52 4.26 2.72 -1.04
CA GLY A 52 2.92 3.10 -0.59
C GLY A 52 2.74 3.08 0.92
N SER A 53 1.48 3.14 1.34
CA SER A 53 1.12 2.99 2.74
C SER A 53 1.25 1.53 3.17
N ARG A 54 1.48 1.36 4.47
CA ARG A 54 1.54 0.05 5.12
C ARG A 54 0.63 0.08 6.33
N VAL A 55 -0.07 -1.03 6.58
CA VAL A 55 -0.71 -1.26 7.87
C VAL A 55 0.33 -1.94 8.75
N TYR A 56 0.88 -1.20 9.70
CA TYR A 56 1.78 -1.77 10.70
C TYR A 56 0.96 -2.32 11.86
N PHE A 57 1.40 -3.43 12.44
CA PHE A 57 0.69 -4.07 13.53
C PHE A 57 1.65 -4.74 14.52
N ILE A 58 1.25 -4.75 15.79
CA ILE A 58 2.00 -5.33 16.90
C ILE A 58 1.04 -6.20 17.72
N GLU A 59 1.27 -7.51 17.72
CA GLU A 59 0.53 -8.44 18.58
C GLU A 59 0.84 -8.15 20.06
N GLN A 60 -0.21 -8.07 20.88
CA GLN A 60 -0.11 -7.78 22.30
C GLN A 60 -0.13 -9.08 23.12
N GLY A 61 0.54 -9.07 24.28
CA GLY A 61 0.54 -10.20 25.20
C GLY A 61 1.62 -11.25 24.93
N TRP A 62 2.51 -11.01 23.96
CA TRP A 62 3.63 -11.91 23.66
C TRP A 62 4.99 -11.27 23.95
N GLY A 63 5.57 -11.62 25.11
CA GLY A 63 6.89 -11.17 25.55
C GLY A 63 7.01 -9.66 25.83
N ASP A 64 8.21 -9.23 26.24
CA ASP A 64 8.46 -7.84 26.64
C ASP A 64 8.63 -6.88 25.44
N ASN A 65 8.88 -7.40 24.23
CA ASN A 65 9.13 -6.60 23.04
C ASN A 65 8.62 -7.30 21.75
N PRO A 66 7.30 -7.35 21.53
CA PRO A 66 6.73 -7.96 20.33
C PRO A 66 7.21 -7.21 19.06
N PRO A 67 7.58 -7.94 17.99
CA PRO A 67 8.09 -7.32 16.76
C PRO A 67 6.99 -6.52 16.04
N VAL A 68 7.39 -5.38 15.44
CA VAL A 68 6.52 -4.64 14.54
C VAL A 68 6.45 -5.36 13.20
N GLN A 69 5.25 -5.78 12.84
CA GLN A 69 4.95 -6.39 11.54
C GLN A 69 4.24 -5.38 10.63
N ASN A 70 4.16 -5.67 9.34
CA ASN A 70 3.42 -4.84 8.41
C ASN A 70 2.84 -5.63 7.25
N MET A 71 1.75 -5.10 6.68
CA MET A 71 1.20 -5.53 5.41
C MET A 71 1.10 -4.36 4.45
N VAL A 72 1.29 -4.64 3.17
CA VAL A 72 1.24 -3.65 2.09
C VAL A 72 -0.21 -3.29 1.79
N VAL A 73 -0.48 -2.00 1.64
CA VAL A 73 -1.73 -1.51 1.05
C VAL A 73 -1.56 -1.51 -0.46
N LYS A 74 -2.51 -2.13 -1.17
CA LYS A 74 -2.52 -2.22 -2.63
C LYS A 74 -2.71 -0.84 -3.26
N LYS A 75 -2.44 -0.76 -4.56
CA LYS A 75 -2.53 0.49 -5.34
C LYS A 75 -3.89 1.20 -5.23
N ASP A 76 -4.94 0.42 -5.01
CA ASP A 76 -6.32 0.88 -4.94
C ASP A 76 -6.76 1.31 -3.54
N GLY A 77 -5.93 1.12 -2.50
CA GLY A 77 -6.26 1.43 -1.11
C GLY A 77 -6.77 0.25 -0.28
N THR A 78 -6.88 -0.95 -0.85
CA THR A 78 -7.26 -2.17 -0.11
C THR A 78 -6.04 -2.89 0.49
N PHE A 79 -6.22 -3.67 1.54
CA PHE A 79 -5.17 -4.54 2.09
C PHE A 79 -5.73 -5.92 2.46
N TYR A 80 -4.86 -6.93 2.49
CA TYR A 80 -5.22 -8.31 2.81
C TYR A 80 -4.03 -9.05 3.42
N ASN A 81 -4.23 -9.68 4.57
CA ASN A 81 -3.32 -10.64 5.16
C ASN A 81 -4.11 -11.89 5.58
N GLY A 82 -3.84 -13.02 4.93
CA GLY A 82 -4.45 -14.32 5.24
C GLY A 82 -3.62 -15.21 6.16
N MET A 83 -2.53 -14.68 6.72
CA MET A 83 -1.61 -15.38 7.62
C MET A 83 -1.41 -14.54 8.88
N ILE A 84 -2.48 -14.32 9.64
CA ILE A 84 -2.45 -13.62 10.93
C ILE A 84 -3.11 -14.46 12.02
N PHE A 85 -2.57 -14.40 13.24
CA PHE A 85 -3.15 -15.07 14.40
C PHE A 85 -4.29 -14.24 14.99
N SER A 86 -5.32 -14.88 15.52
CA SER A 86 -6.32 -14.20 16.34
C SER A 86 -5.67 -13.73 17.65
N GLY A 87 -6.05 -12.53 18.10
CA GLY A 87 -5.37 -11.88 19.22
C GLY A 87 -5.72 -10.40 19.35
N ASP A 88 -5.08 -9.74 20.31
CA ASP A 88 -5.19 -8.30 20.53
C ASP A 88 -3.99 -7.60 19.90
N TYR A 89 -4.22 -6.56 19.11
CA TYR A 89 -3.21 -5.90 18.28
C TYR A 89 -3.24 -4.39 18.48
N LYS A 90 -2.05 -3.78 18.41
CA LYS A 90 -1.91 -2.35 18.09
C LYS A 90 -1.75 -2.19 16.59
N ILE A 91 -2.49 -1.26 16.01
CA ILE A 91 -2.53 -1.01 14.57
C ILE A 91 -2.09 0.42 14.31
N ILE A 92 -1.14 0.57 13.40
CA ILE A 92 -0.43 1.83 13.18
C ILE A 92 -0.49 2.18 11.69
N LEU A 93 -1.06 3.33 11.40
CA LEU A 93 -1.25 3.89 10.06
C LEU A 93 -0.65 5.30 10.01
N ASN A 94 0.67 5.38 10.07
CA ASN A 94 1.40 6.64 10.22
C ASN A 94 2.33 6.99 9.06
N ARG A 95 2.40 6.14 8.04
CA ARG A 95 3.24 6.32 6.85
C ARG A 95 2.42 6.07 5.61
N GLY A 96 1.90 7.14 5.02
CA GLY A 96 1.00 7.08 3.89
C GLY A 96 0.90 8.42 3.17
N ASN A 97 0.05 8.47 2.15
CA ASN A 97 -0.34 9.71 1.47
C ASN A 97 -1.56 10.38 2.15
N TYR A 98 -1.63 10.25 3.47
CA TYR A 98 -2.70 10.76 4.32
C TYR A 98 -2.14 11.16 5.68
N VAL A 99 -2.89 12.00 6.39
CA VAL A 99 -2.56 12.44 7.75
C VAL A 99 -2.49 11.20 8.67
N PRO A 100 -1.36 10.97 9.38
CA PRO A 100 -1.21 9.86 10.30
C PRO A 100 -2.38 9.72 11.27
N LEU A 101 -2.84 8.49 11.48
CA LEU A 101 -3.81 8.17 12.52
C LEU A 101 -3.10 7.84 13.84
N ASP A 102 -3.82 8.07 14.94
CA ASP A 102 -3.43 7.51 16.24
C ASP A 102 -3.38 5.98 16.18
N THR A 103 -2.57 5.39 17.07
CA THR A 103 -2.49 3.93 17.18
C THR A 103 -3.81 3.40 17.71
N LEU A 104 -4.33 2.36 17.05
CA LEU A 104 -5.62 1.75 17.38
C LEU A 104 -5.41 0.41 18.07
N ASP A 105 -6.10 0.17 19.17
CA ASP A 105 -6.21 -1.16 19.76
C ASP A 105 -7.34 -1.94 19.05
N MET A 106 -7.04 -3.13 18.53
CA MET A 106 -7.99 -3.96 17.79
C MET A 106 -7.86 -5.44 18.15
N LYS A 107 -8.99 -6.09 18.39
CA LYS A 107 -9.07 -7.55 18.53
C LYS A 107 -9.36 -8.20 17.18
N ILE A 108 -8.45 -9.04 16.71
CA ILE A 108 -8.63 -9.93 15.55
C ILE A 108 -9.18 -11.26 16.07
N LYS A 109 -10.33 -11.68 15.55
CA LYS A 109 -10.99 -12.95 15.91
C LYS A 109 -10.57 -14.07 14.94
N PRO A 110 -10.70 -15.36 15.32
CA PRO A 110 -10.56 -16.45 14.36
C PRO A 110 -11.46 -16.25 13.14
N GLY A 111 -10.97 -16.60 11.95
CA GLY A 111 -11.69 -16.41 10.68
C GLY A 111 -11.53 -15.00 10.08
N LYS A 112 -12.58 -14.51 9.40
CA LYS A 112 -12.52 -13.28 8.60
C LYS A 112 -12.75 -12.03 9.44
N ASN A 113 -11.81 -11.09 9.38
CA ASN A 113 -11.90 -9.75 9.98
C ASN A 113 -11.76 -8.69 8.88
N TYR A 114 -12.58 -7.65 8.97
CA TYR A 114 -12.60 -6.56 7.99
C TYR A 114 -12.64 -5.21 8.69
N GLN A 115 -11.82 -4.26 8.24
CA GLN A 115 -11.77 -2.90 8.79
C GLN A 115 -11.70 -1.84 7.69
N VAL A 116 -12.54 -0.81 7.81
CA VAL A 116 -12.41 0.42 7.02
C VAL A 116 -11.69 1.47 7.87
N PHE A 117 -10.60 2.03 7.37
CA PHE A 117 -9.92 3.15 8.00
C PHE A 117 -10.24 4.43 7.23
N GLU A 118 -10.96 5.33 7.87
CA GLU A 118 -11.25 6.66 7.32
C GLU A 118 -10.10 7.63 7.60
N VAL A 119 -9.43 8.05 6.55
CA VAL A 119 -8.25 8.92 6.59
C VAL A 119 -8.51 10.23 5.85
N ASN A 120 -7.70 11.24 6.16
CA ASN A 120 -7.65 12.48 5.39
C ASN A 120 -6.41 12.43 4.48
N PRO A 121 -6.55 12.29 3.14
CA PRO A 121 -5.39 12.39 2.25
C PRO A 121 -4.73 13.77 2.38
N TYR A 122 -3.47 13.91 1.98
CA TYR A 122 -2.85 15.25 1.93
C TYR A 122 -3.43 16.10 0.80
N LEU A 123 -3.59 15.50 -0.37
CA LEU A 123 -4.15 16.11 -1.57
C LEU A 123 -5.22 15.21 -2.18
N ARG A 124 -6.29 15.81 -2.71
CA ARG A 124 -7.26 15.11 -3.56
C ARG A 124 -7.04 15.52 -5.01
N ILE A 125 -6.97 14.53 -5.90
CA ILE A 125 -6.98 14.75 -7.34
C ILE A 125 -8.44 14.64 -7.79
N ILE A 126 -8.99 15.76 -8.24
CA ILE A 126 -10.40 15.92 -8.59
C ILE A 126 -10.54 15.93 -10.11
N GLU A 127 -11.56 15.24 -10.61
CA GLU A 127 -11.90 15.18 -12.04
C GLU A 127 -10.67 14.85 -12.94
N PRO A 128 -9.89 13.78 -12.64
CA PRO A 128 -8.75 13.44 -13.47
C PRO A 128 -9.20 12.93 -14.85
N GLU A 129 -8.67 13.55 -15.90
CA GLU A 129 -8.83 13.13 -17.29
C GLU A 129 -7.44 12.95 -17.92
N ILE A 130 -7.21 11.81 -18.57
CA ILE A 130 -5.99 11.58 -19.35
C ILE A 130 -6.41 11.10 -20.74
N SER A 131 -5.99 11.82 -21.78
CA SER A 131 -6.36 11.53 -23.17
C SER A 131 -5.22 11.81 -24.13
N VAL A 132 -5.28 11.21 -25.33
CA VAL A 132 -4.36 11.49 -26.43
C VAL A 132 -4.93 12.63 -27.25
N ILE A 133 -4.18 13.73 -27.39
CA ILE A 133 -4.55 14.90 -28.20
C ILE A 133 -3.42 15.16 -29.20
N GLY A 134 -3.67 14.84 -30.47
CA GLY A 134 -2.64 14.90 -31.51
C GLY A 134 -1.51 13.91 -31.21
N ARG A 135 -0.29 14.43 -30.99
CA ARG A 135 0.90 13.64 -30.63
C ARG A 135 1.28 13.74 -29.16
N LYS A 136 0.36 14.17 -28.31
CA LYS A 136 0.59 14.34 -26.87
C LYS A 136 -0.37 13.50 -26.07
N VAL A 137 0.11 12.93 -24.97
CA VAL A 137 -0.76 12.50 -23.88
C VAL A 137 -0.94 13.71 -22.97
N VAL A 138 -2.18 14.12 -22.76
CA VAL A 138 -2.56 15.30 -21.98
C VAL A 138 -3.35 14.84 -20.76
N ALA A 139 -2.91 15.28 -19.59
CA ALA A 139 -3.58 15.04 -18.32
C ALA A 139 -4.13 16.35 -17.78
N LYS A 140 -5.43 16.40 -17.52
CA LYS A 140 -6.15 17.53 -16.92
C LYS A 140 -6.76 17.08 -15.61
N PHE A 141 -6.64 17.90 -14.58
CA PHE A 141 -7.19 17.59 -13.26
C PHE A 141 -7.27 18.86 -12.42
N LYS A 142 -8.04 18.79 -11.34
CA LYS A 142 -8.04 19.79 -10.28
C LYS A 142 -7.40 19.22 -9.02
N LEU A 143 -6.92 20.07 -8.15
CA LEU A 143 -6.44 19.68 -6.82
C LEU A 143 -7.24 20.35 -5.70
N GLU A 144 -7.46 19.61 -4.62
CA GLU A 144 -7.89 20.15 -3.33
C GLU A 144 -6.81 19.85 -2.29
N GLN A 145 -6.44 20.87 -1.52
CA GLN A 145 -5.42 20.80 -0.48
C GLN A 145 -6.08 20.54 0.88
N VAL A 146 -5.95 19.32 1.39
CA VAL A 146 -6.68 18.91 2.60
C VAL A 146 -5.98 19.39 3.87
N THR A 147 -4.65 19.53 3.82
CA THR A 147 -3.84 20.02 4.94
C THR A 147 -3.24 21.38 4.63
N SER A 148 -2.60 22.02 5.60
CA SER A 148 -1.88 23.29 5.39
C SER A 148 -0.54 23.12 4.67
N ASN A 149 -0.13 21.90 4.33
CA ASN A 149 1.14 21.67 3.66
C ASN A 149 1.03 22.06 2.19
N GLU A 150 1.92 22.94 1.76
CA GLU A 150 2.02 23.39 0.37
C GLU A 150 2.17 22.20 -0.58
N VAL A 151 1.66 22.37 -1.81
CA VAL A 151 1.88 21.39 -2.87
C VAL A 151 3.34 21.50 -3.31
N TYR A 152 4.09 20.40 -3.19
CA TYR A 152 5.46 20.32 -3.67
C TYR A 152 5.48 20.22 -5.19
N ARG A 153 4.80 19.19 -5.74
CA ARG A 153 4.86 18.89 -7.18
C ARG A 153 3.66 18.10 -7.67
N ILE A 154 3.44 18.18 -8.96
CA ILE A 154 2.48 17.40 -9.73
C ILE A 154 3.20 16.62 -10.83
N SER A 155 2.69 15.44 -11.16
CA SER A 155 3.35 14.54 -12.11
C SER A 155 2.35 13.75 -12.94
N LEU A 156 2.71 13.52 -14.20
CA LEU A 156 2.11 12.53 -15.08
C LEU A 156 3.14 11.42 -15.33
N PHE A 157 2.81 10.20 -14.92
CA PHE A 157 3.66 9.02 -15.06
C PHE A 157 3.16 8.11 -16.19
N ALA A 158 4.07 7.41 -16.87
CA ALA A 158 3.76 6.40 -17.86
C ALA A 158 4.54 5.10 -17.60
N HIS A 159 3.89 3.94 -17.76
CA HIS A 159 4.52 2.62 -17.73
C HIS A 159 3.72 1.60 -18.55
N SER A 160 4.33 0.50 -18.98
CA SER A 160 3.62 -0.63 -19.59
C SER A 160 2.79 -1.46 -18.59
N HIS A 161 2.84 -1.13 -17.30
CA HIS A 161 2.23 -1.91 -16.21
C HIS A 161 1.20 -1.04 -15.48
N ILE A 162 0.11 -1.67 -15.04
CA ILE A 162 -1.04 -0.99 -14.41
C ILE A 162 -0.70 -0.27 -13.09
N ASP A 163 0.40 -0.68 -12.45
CA ASP A 163 0.90 -0.13 -11.18
C ASP A 163 1.80 1.10 -11.36
N VAL A 164 1.74 1.75 -12.54
CA VAL A 164 2.47 2.99 -12.85
C VAL A 164 2.44 3.97 -11.67
N SER A 165 3.62 4.45 -11.27
CA SER A 165 3.82 5.30 -10.10
C SER A 165 5.12 6.11 -10.19
N ASN A 166 5.41 6.87 -9.14
CA ASN A 166 6.68 7.58 -9.00
C ASN A 166 7.89 6.62 -8.93
N LYS A 167 7.75 5.43 -8.33
CA LYS A 167 8.81 4.41 -8.31
C LYS A 167 8.78 3.48 -9.51
N LEU A 168 7.65 3.38 -10.20
CA LEU A 168 7.46 2.51 -11.37
C LEU A 168 6.98 3.33 -12.58
N ASN A 169 7.89 4.03 -13.25
CA ASN A 169 7.63 4.73 -14.51
C ASN A 169 8.83 4.60 -15.46
N ILE A 170 8.54 4.62 -16.77
CA ILE A 170 9.56 4.69 -17.84
C ILE A 170 9.67 6.09 -18.44
N VAL A 171 8.60 6.88 -18.34
CA VAL A 171 8.55 8.30 -18.70
C VAL A 171 7.71 9.02 -17.65
N ASN A 172 8.11 10.23 -17.31
CA ASN A 172 7.28 11.13 -16.52
C ASN A 172 7.43 12.58 -16.96
N ARG A 173 6.39 13.36 -16.71
CA ARG A 173 6.43 14.83 -16.73
C ARG A 173 6.08 15.33 -15.34
N THR A 174 7.01 16.03 -14.70
CA THR A 174 6.82 16.58 -13.35
C THR A 174 6.99 18.10 -13.39
N GLU A 175 6.14 18.80 -12.66
CA GLU A 175 6.23 20.23 -12.40
C GLU A 175 6.26 20.48 -10.90
N GLU A 176 7.27 21.18 -10.42
CA GLU A 176 7.33 21.63 -9.03
C GLU A 176 6.52 22.92 -8.88
N LEU A 177 5.61 22.94 -7.92
CA LEU A 177 4.74 24.08 -7.62
C LEU A 177 5.29 24.90 -6.45
N ASN A 178 5.73 24.22 -5.38
CA ASN A 178 6.27 24.82 -4.16
C ASN A 178 5.41 25.97 -3.61
N ARG A 179 4.09 25.76 -3.54
CA ARG A 179 3.14 26.77 -3.07
C ARG A 179 1.85 26.15 -2.57
N SER A 180 1.11 26.92 -1.78
CA SER A 180 -0.31 26.65 -1.56
C SER A 180 -1.11 26.89 -2.85
N ILE A 181 -2.20 26.13 -3.01
CA ILE A 181 -3.14 26.25 -4.12
C ILE A 181 -4.51 26.72 -3.61
N THR A 182 -5.36 27.19 -4.52
CA THR A 182 -6.79 27.33 -4.21
C THR A 182 -7.49 25.99 -4.46
N ASP A 183 -8.39 25.58 -3.59
CA ASP A 183 -9.15 24.34 -3.80
C ASP A 183 -9.93 24.39 -5.12
N GLY A 184 -9.76 23.34 -5.94
CA GLY A 184 -10.33 23.26 -7.28
C GLY A 184 -9.49 23.93 -8.37
N GLU A 185 -8.29 24.43 -8.05
CA GLU A 185 -7.34 24.94 -9.05
C GLU A 185 -7.03 23.85 -10.09
N ALA A 186 -7.10 24.22 -11.37
CA ALA A 186 -6.94 23.32 -12.49
C ALA A 186 -5.50 23.29 -12.99
N PHE A 187 -5.03 22.09 -13.34
CA PHE A 187 -3.69 21.81 -13.83
C PHE A 187 -3.75 21.01 -15.13
N GLU A 188 -2.76 21.22 -15.99
CA GLU A 188 -2.55 20.45 -17.20
C GLU A 188 -1.09 20.04 -17.33
N LEU A 189 -0.83 18.74 -17.52
CA LEU A 189 0.49 18.21 -17.84
C LEU A 189 0.41 17.50 -19.19
N SER A 190 1.49 17.53 -19.97
CA SER A 190 1.56 16.78 -21.20
C SER A 190 2.90 16.09 -21.42
N ILE A 191 2.84 14.92 -22.04
CA ILE A 191 4.00 14.17 -22.55
C ILE A 191 3.88 14.19 -24.08
N ASN A 192 4.89 14.75 -24.75
CA ASN A 192 4.99 14.69 -26.20
C ASN A 192 5.55 13.33 -26.63
N LEU A 193 4.76 12.55 -27.35
CA LEU A 193 5.10 11.17 -27.70
C LEU A 193 6.30 11.07 -28.63
N GLU A 194 6.55 12.10 -29.45
CA GLU A 194 7.69 12.13 -30.38
C GLU A 194 9.04 12.12 -29.65
N ASP A 195 9.09 12.69 -28.45
CA ASP A 195 10.31 12.78 -27.64
C ASP A 195 10.68 11.41 -27.02
N TYR A 196 9.76 10.43 -27.08
CA TYR A 196 9.86 9.15 -26.37
C TYR A 196 9.59 7.93 -27.26
N THR A 197 9.72 8.04 -28.57
CA THR A 197 9.39 6.95 -29.52
C THR A 197 10.14 5.63 -29.28
N SER A 198 11.30 5.65 -28.60
CA SER A 198 12.06 4.46 -28.22
C SER A 198 11.59 3.78 -26.93
N THR A 199 10.89 4.50 -26.03
CA THR A 199 10.38 3.98 -24.75
C THR A 199 8.86 3.78 -24.78
N LEU A 200 8.15 4.76 -25.35
CA LEU A 200 6.73 4.78 -25.66
C LEU A 200 6.55 4.50 -27.15
N VAL A 201 6.66 3.22 -27.51
CA VAL A 201 6.67 2.77 -28.91
C VAL A 201 5.26 2.94 -29.52
N PRO A 202 5.13 3.62 -30.66
CA PRO A 202 3.84 3.78 -31.33
C PRO A 202 3.18 2.44 -31.70
N GLY A 203 1.85 2.39 -31.63
CA GLY A 203 1.03 1.20 -31.81
C GLY A 203 0.97 0.27 -30.58
N LYS A 204 1.30 0.76 -29.38
CA LYS A 204 1.30 -0.03 -28.13
C LYS A 204 0.45 0.66 -27.06
N SER A 205 -0.03 -0.15 -26.12
CA SER A 205 -0.79 0.36 -24.97
C SER A 205 0.13 0.59 -23.77
N TYR A 206 -0.08 1.71 -23.10
CA TYR A 206 0.60 2.05 -21.85
C TYR A 206 -0.39 2.56 -20.81
N TYR A 207 -0.03 2.47 -19.54
CA TYR A 207 -0.78 3.03 -18.43
C TYR A 207 -0.20 4.37 -18.03
N PHE A 208 -1.08 5.35 -17.88
CA PHE A 208 -0.78 6.70 -17.44
C PHE A 208 -1.45 6.99 -16.11
N ARG A 209 -0.80 7.78 -15.25
CA ARG A 209 -1.35 8.11 -13.93
C ARG A 209 -0.89 9.47 -13.47
N ILE A 210 -1.84 10.26 -12.98
CA ILE A 210 -1.58 11.55 -12.33
C ILE A 210 -1.21 11.29 -10.87
N GLY A 211 -0.17 11.97 -10.39
CA GLY A 211 0.14 12.07 -8.97
C GLY A 211 0.40 13.51 -8.54
N ALA A 212 0.11 13.82 -7.28
CA ALA A 212 0.46 15.07 -6.62
C ALA A 212 1.05 14.79 -5.23
N GLN A 213 2.05 15.57 -4.82
CA GLN A 213 2.72 15.41 -3.53
C GLN A 213 2.76 16.74 -2.79
N SER A 214 2.35 16.75 -1.52
CA SER A 214 2.55 17.89 -0.61
C SER A 214 3.97 17.91 -0.06
N HIS A 215 4.39 19.04 0.51
CA HIS A 215 5.60 19.10 1.33
C HIS A 215 5.44 18.34 2.65
N GLY A 216 6.55 17.74 3.11
CA GLY A 216 6.67 17.07 4.39
C GLY A 216 7.55 15.81 4.31
N SER A 217 8.30 15.53 5.39
CA SER A 217 9.38 14.53 5.39
C SER A 217 8.94 13.11 5.01
N GLU A 218 7.73 12.72 5.38
CA GLU A 218 7.18 11.37 5.15
C GLU A 218 5.99 11.39 4.17
N THR A 219 5.73 12.53 3.52
CA THR A 219 4.60 12.67 2.62
C THR A 219 4.85 11.88 1.34
N LYS A 220 3.83 11.13 0.92
CA LYS A 220 3.85 10.34 -0.31
C LYS A 220 2.92 10.97 -1.34
N TYR A 221 3.09 10.58 -2.60
CA TYR A 221 2.18 11.00 -3.65
C TYR A 221 0.74 10.51 -3.38
N ASN A 222 -0.22 11.41 -3.49
CA ASN A 222 -1.61 11.10 -3.77
C ASN A 222 -1.76 10.83 -5.27
N TYR A 223 -2.61 9.87 -5.64
CA TYR A 223 -2.74 9.40 -7.01
C TYR A 223 -4.19 9.42 -7.49
N SER A 224 -4.35 9.55 -8.80
CA SER A 224 -5.56 9.14 -9.51
C SER A 224 -5.56 7.62 -9.76
N ALA A 225 -6.65 7.07 -10.29
CA ALA A 225 -6.62 5.75 -10.92
C ALA A 225 -5.72 5.78 -12.18
N SER A 226 -5.10 4.66 -12.54
CA SER A 226 -4.36 4.55 -13.79
C SER A 226 -5.31 4.37 -14.98
N VAL A 227 -4.97 5.00 -16.12
CA VAL A 227 -5.71 4.94 -17.38
C VAL A 227 -4.85 4.26 -18.42
N GLN A 228 -5.38 3.24 -19.09
CA GLN A 228 -4.70 2.60 -20.22
C GLN A 228 -5.04 3.37 -21.50
N LEU A 229 -4.03 3.73 -22.29
CA LEU A 229 -4.17 4.40 -23.57
C LEU A 229 -3.32 3.69 -24.63
N ASP A 230 -3.87 3.62 -25.84
CA ASP A 230 -3.13 3.24 -27.04
C ASP A 230 -2.49 4.50 -27.63
N ILE A 231 -1.18 4.44 -27.89
CA ILE A 231 -0.38 5.55 -28.42
C ILE A 231 0.30 5.19 -29.73
#